data_AF-A0A1G9UKE9-F1
#
_entry.id   AF-A0A1G9UKE9-F1
#
_cell.length_a   1.000
_cell.length_b   1.000
_cell.length_c   1.000
_cell.angle_alpha   90.00
_cell.angle_beta   90.00
_cell.angle_gamma   90.00
#
_symmetry.space_group_name_H-M   'P 1'
#
loop_
_entity.id
_entity.type
_entity.pdbx_description
1 polymer ?
#
loop_
_entity_poly.entity_id
_entity_poly.type
_entity_poly.pdbx_seq_one_letter_code
_entity_poly.pdbx_strand_id
1 'polypeptide(L)'
;MPIYRCNQCGFVSEDATTPVHTQTACGRCGKPATVFGTVYYVEELVKRLASVTRELNGLRQQAASTVADSGLPAAPAQTLPEPATPQANVQGLATAQQHAPLRAWFAARQIEAHIDPALVDTSGFFDDAALLLAGNHALFAELIDRVRYAYRKSHTGLNLELAQLPQKDAQAITQLCRQLYEHTFFARYHYQKPEKIVRLTLQSAPAVRQFFDGGWLEWYALMAMLAQLQGHAGGTSCARGVKVVFPNEDLHELDVVALPAGQPPIVIECKGGEFRRDIDKYLRLRKRLGLERERFVICSPELTDEQAAGLSAMYDLSFANLQTLAPHLQRLLATAPA
;
A
#
# COMPACT_ATOMS: atom_id res chain seq x y z
N MET A 1 -0.67 -36.48 -6.55
CA MET A 1 0.74 -36.91 -6.72
C MET A 1 1.44 -36.75 -5.38
N PRO A 2 2.04 -37.81 -4.81
CA PRO A 2 2.73 -37.69 -3.52
C PRO A 2 3.77 -36.58 -3.54
N ILE A 3 3.98 -35.96 -2.39
CA ILE A 3 4.93 -34.85 -2.22
C ILE A 3 5.81 -35.11 -1.01
N TYR A 4 7.02 -34.56 -1.00
CA TYR A 4 7.84 -34.52 0.19
C TYR A 4 8.33 -33.10 0.46
N ARG A 5 8.59 -32.82 1.73
CA ARG A 5 9.37 -31.65 2.16
C ARG A 5 10.61 -32.14 2.89
N CYS A 6 11.78 -31.69 2.45
CA CYS A 6 13.01 -31.98 3.16
C CYS A 6 13.07 -31.20 4.48
N ASN A 7 13.21 -31.91 5.60
CA ASN A 7 13.34 -31.28 6.93
C ASN A 7 14.66 -30.52 7.13
N GLN A 8 15.68 -30.78 6.30
CA GLN A 8 16.97 -30.09 6.39
C GLN A 8 17.00 -28.76 5.65
N CYS A 9 16.56 -28.75 4.38
CA CYS A 9 16.71 -27.58 3.50
C CYS A 9 15.37 -26.96 3.08
N GLY A 10 14.25 -27.51 3.53
CA GLY A 10 12.91 -27.01 3.23
C GLY A 10 12.44 -27.26 1.79
N PHE A 11 13.24 -27.94 0.95
CA PHE A 11 12.87 -28.22 -0.44
C PHE A 11 11.61 -29.08 -0.52
N VAL A 12 10.64 -28.63 -1.32
CA VAL A 12 9.38 -29.33 -1.58
C VAL A 12 9.37 -29.79 -3.03
N SER A 13 8.99 -31.04 -3.26
CA SER A 13 8.94 -31.61 -4.59
C SER A 13 7.87 -32.69 -4.68
N GLU A 14 7.33 -32.87 -5.87
CA GLU A 14 6.46 -33.98 -6.21
C GLU A 14 7.30 -35.24 -6.43
N ASP A 15 6.81 -36.37 -5.94
CA ASP A 15 7.40 -37.68 -6.16
C ASP A 15 6.28 -38.62 -6.63
N ALA A 16 6.29 -38.92 -7.93
CA ALA A 16 5.31 -39.79 -8.56
C ALA A 16 5.70 -41.28 -8.46
N THR A 17 6.93 -41.57 -8.05
CA THR A 17 7.53 -42.91 -8.12
C THR A 17 7.60 -43.60 -6.76
N THR A 18 7.77 -42.83 -5.70
CA THR A 18 8.02 -43.34 -4.35
C THR A 18 6.70 -43.51 -3.60
N PRO A 19 6.39 -44.70 -3.04
CA PRO A 19 5.16 -44.92 -2.28
C PRO A 19 4.99 -43.97 -1.09
N VAL A 20 3.75 -43.62 -0.76
CA VAL A 20 3.43 -42.79 0.41
C VAL A 20 3.96 -43.45 1.69
N HIS A 21 4.47 -42.64 2.62
CA HIS A 21 5.11 -43.02 3.89
C HIS A 21 6.47 -43.73 3.77
N THR A 22 7.10 -43.66 2.59
CA THR A 22 8.49 -44.12 2.40
C THR A 22 9.43 -42.95 2.20
N GLN A 23 10.74 -43.20 2.18
CA GLN A 23 11.77 -42.17 2.06
C GLN A 23 12.33 -42.09 0.65
N THR A 24 12.54 -40.87 0.18
CA THR A 24 13.24 -40.55 -1.07
C THR A 24 14.42 -39.62 -0.79
N ALA A 25 15.44 -39.63 -1.64
CA ALA A 25 16.55 -38.68 -1.52
C ALA A 25 16.08 -37.29 -1.97
N CYS A 26 16.30 -36.27 -1.14
CA CYS A 26 15.96 -34.90 -1.50
C CYS A 26 16.72 -34.46 -2.75
N GLY A 27 16.01 -34.04 -3.81
CA GLY A 27 16.61 -33.59 -5.07
C GLY A 27 17.52 -32.36 -4.96
N ARG A 28 17.53 -31.67 -3.81
CA ARG A 28 18.41 -30.52 -3.53
C ARG A 28 19.64 -30.88 -2.70
N CYS A 29 19.49 -31.66 -1.63
CA CYS A 29 20.56 -31.88 -0.65
C CYS A 29 20.91 -33.35 -0.40
N GLY A 30 20.28 -34.28 -1.10
CA GLY A 30 20.52 -35.72 -1.01
C GLY A 30 20.04 -36.38 0.29
N LYS A 31 19.66 -35.61 1.33
CA LYS A 31 19.16 -36.17 2.59
C LYS A 31 17.80 -36.85 2.43
N PRO A 32 17.52 -37.92 3.19
CA PRO A 32 16.25 -38.62 3.13
C PRO A 32 15.09 -37.70 3.53
N ALA A 33 14.02 -37.74 2.75
CA ALA A 33 12.77 -37.03 3.00
C ALA A 33 11.59 -38.01 2.88
N THR A 34 10.66 -37.94 3.82
CA THR A 34 9.47 -38.79 3.80
C THR A 34 8.45 -38.24 2.81
N VAL A 35 7.91 -39.13 1.98
CA VAL A 35 6.88 -38.83 0.99
C VAL A 35 5.49 -38.99 1.61
N PHE A 36 4.61 -38.02 1.38
CA PHE A 36 3.25 -37.97 1.89
C PHE A 36 2.24 -37.85 0.74
N GLY A 37 1.04 -38.38 0.94
CA GLY A 37 -0.08 -38.11 0.03
C GLY A 37 -0.42 -36.61 0.06
N THR A 38 -0.67 -36.01 -1.10
CA THR A 38 -0.92 -34.56 -1.22
C THR A 38 -2.03 -34.08 -0.31
N VAL A 39 -3.18 -34.77 -0.34
CA VAL A 39 -4.38 -34.40 0.43
C VAL A 39 -4.06 -34.44 1.92
N TYR A 40 -3.50 -35.56 2.40
CA TYR A 40 -3.06 -35.71 3.79
C TYR A 40 -2.08 -34.62 4.22
N TYR A 41 -1.07 -34.33 3.39
CA TYR A 41 -0.05 -33.33 3.70
C TYR A 41 -0.65 -31.91 3.78
N VAL A 42 -1.58 -31.56 2.88
CA VAL A 42 -2.27 -30.27 2.89
C VAL A 42 -3.22 -30.16 4.09
N GLU A 43 -3.97 -31.21 4.42
CA GLU A 43 -4.83 -31.24 5.60
C GLU A 43 -4.04 -31.02 6.90
N GLU A 44 -2.89 -31.68 7.04
CA GLU A 44 -2.01 -31.49 8.21
C GLU A 44 -1.38 -30.09 8.25
N LEU A 45 -1.02 -29.51 7.10
CA LEU A 45 -0.57 -28.13 7.03
C LEU A 45 -1.66 -27.14 7.47
N VAL A 46 -2.90 -27.33 6.99
CA VAL A 46 -4.04 -26.48 7.37
C VAL A 46 -4.35 -26.62 8.85
N LYS A 47 -4.34 -27.84 9.41
CA LYS A 47 -4.52 -28.07 10.86
C LYS A 47 -3.44 -27.37 11.67
N ARG A 48 -2.17 -27.48 11.25
CA ARG A 48 -1.05 -26.82 11.93
C ARG A 48 -1.15 -25.30 11.84
N LEU A 49 -1.51 -24.76 10.68
CA LEU A 49 -1.73 -23.32 10.49
C LEU A 49 -2.86 -22.83 11.39
N ALA A 50 -4.00 -23.52 11.43
CA ALA A 50 -5.12 -23.17 12.32
C ALA A 50 -4.75 -23.25 13.81
N SER A 51 -3.87 -24.18 14.20
CA SER A 51 -3.35 -24.27 15.57
C SER A 51 -2.46 -23.08 15.91
N VAL A 52 -1.49 -22.77 15.04
CA VAL A 52 -0.56 -21.65 15.24
C VAL A 52 -1.32 -20.32 15.24
N THR A 53 -2.31 -20.14 14.37
CA THR A 53 -3.15 -18.94 14.36
C THR A 53 -3.96 -18.79 15.66
N ARG A 54 -4.51 -19.88 16.20
CA ARG A 54 -5.19 -19.85 17.50
C ARG A 54 -4.24 -19.51 18.65
N GLU A 55 -3.06 -20.11 18.67
CA GLU A 55 -2.03 -19.82 19.68
C GLU A 55 -1.55 -18.37 19.60
N LEU A 56 -1.29 -17.87 18.38
CA LEU A 56 -0.89 -16.49 18.14
C LEU A 56 -1.98 -15.50 18.56
N ASN A 57 -3.25 -15.81 18.28
CA ASN A 57 -4.38 -15.01 18.76
C ASN A 57 -4.54 -15.09 20.29
N GLY A 58 -4.32 -16.26 20.89
CA GLY A 58 -4.31 -16.44 22.34
C GLY A 58 -3.20 -15.66 23.02
N LEU A 59 -1.98 -15.65 22.46
CA LEU A 59 -0.85 -14.87 22.94
C LEU A 59 -1.08 -13.36 22.76
N ARG A 60 -1.69 -12.94 21.65
CA ARG A 60 -2.12 -11.55 21.44
C ARG A 60 -3.17 -11.12 22.47
N GLN A 61 -4.14 -11.99 22.77
CA GLN A 61 -5.16 -11.74 23.79
C GLN A 61 -4.57 -11.74 25.20
N GLN A 62 -3.68 -12.66 25.54
CA GLN A 62 -2.97 -12.67 26.83
C GLN A 62 -2.09 -11.44 26.99
N ALA A 63 -1.38 -11.02 25.93
CA ALA A 63 -0.64 -9.77 25.91
C ALA A 63 -1.56 -8.56 26.10
N ALA A 64 -2.80 -8.60 25.61
CA ALA A 64 -3.81 -7.58 25.88
C ALA A 64 -4.40 -7.68 27.31
N SER A 65 -4.54 -8.88 27.87
CA SER A 65 -5.07 -9.12 29.22
C SER A 65 -4.06 -8.77 30.32
N THR A 66 -2.75 -8.98 30.11
CA THR A 66 -1.70 -8.48 31.01
C THR A 66 -1.66 -6.94 31.09
N VAL A 67 -2.33 -6.25 30.16
CA VAL A 67 -2.50 -4.78 30.18
C VAL A 67 -3.78 -4.38 30.94
N ALA A 68 -4.74 -5.29 31.13
CA ALA A 68 -6.00 -5.05 31.82
C ALA A 68 -5.91 -5.11 33.35
N ASP A 69 -4.88 -5.74 33.93
CA ASP A 69 -4.64 -5.78 35.39
C ASP A 69 -3.99 -4.49 35.95
N SER A 70 -3.77 -3.49 35.09
CA SER A 70 -3.42 -2.13 35.50
C SER A 70 -4.70 -1.36 35.84
N GLY A 71 -5.30 -1.67 37.01
CA GLY A 71 -6.59 -1.14 37.47
C GLY A 71 -6.84 0.35 37.21
N LEU A 72 -7.50 0.66 36.10
CA LEU A 72 -8.03 1.97 35.76
C LEU A 72 -9.49 1.80 35.31
N PRO A 73 -10.39 2.74 35.70
CA PRO A 73 -11.82 2.57 35.54
C PRO A 73 -12.25 2.62 34.06
N ALA A 74 -13.22 1.78 33.72
CA ALA A 74 -13.85 1.76 32.40
C ALA A 74 -14.58 3.09 32.13
N ALA A 75 -14.14 3.78 31.07
CA ALA A 75 -14.84 4.95 30.53
C ALA A 75 -15.88 4.51 29.48
N PRO A 76 -17.01 5.22 29.35
CA PRO A 76 -18.16 4.77 28.57
C PRO A 76 -17.86 4.80 27.07
N ALA A 77 -18.41 3.80 26.38
CA ALA A 77 -18.38 3.67 24.94
C ALA A 77 -19.00 4.90 24.27
N GLN A 78 -18.18 5.68 23.58
CA GLN A 78 -18.63 6.62 22.57
C GLN A 78 -17.97 6.24 21.25
N THR A 79 -18.83 6.03 20.26
CA THR A 79 -18.57 5.68 18.87
C THR A 79 -17.67 6.72 18.22
N LEU A 80 -16.37 6.43 18.20
CA LEU A 80 -15.48 6.91 17.15
C LEU A 80 -15.89 6.23 15.83
N PRO A 81 -15.71 6.89 14.68
CA PRO A 81 -15.88 6.21 13.39
C PRO A 81 -14.98 4.97 13.39
N GLU A 82 -15.54 3.84 12.95
CA GLU A 82 -14.83 2.56 12.91
C GLU A 82 -13.45 2.75 12.26
N PRO A 83 -12.39 2.11 12.80
CA PRO A 83 -11.15 2.00 12.06
C PRO A 83 -11.48 1.40 10.69
N ALA A 84 -10.96 2.01 9.62
CA ALA A 84 -11.09 1.48 8.27
C ALA A 84 -10.81 -0.03 8.32
N THR A 85 -11.80 -0.81 7.94
CA THR A 85 -11.68 -2.26 7.82
C THR A 85 -10.45 -2.55 6.95
N PRO A 86 -9.52 -3.42 7.36
CA PRO A 86 -8.42 -3.82 6.50
C PRO A 86 -9.00 -4.28 5.17
N GLN A 87 -8.70 -3.54 4.10
CA GLN A 87 -9.22 -3.89 2.80
C GLN A 87 -8.47 -5.16 2.41
N ALA A 88 -9.20 -6.27 2.24
CA ALA A 88 -8.57 -7.55 1.96
C ALA A 88 -7.67 -7.44 0.71
N ASN A 89 -6.45 -7.98 0.80
CA ASN A 89 -5.46 -8.03 -0.30
C ASN A 89 -6.15 -8.27 -1.66
N VAL A 90 -5.93 -7.35 -2.60
CA VAL A 90 -6.52 -7.43 -3.94
C VAL A 90 -5.66 -8.38 -4.78
N GLN A 91 -6.07 -9.64 -4.82
CA GLN A 91 -5.34 -10.68 -5.54
C GLN A 91 -5.28 -10.40 -7.06
N GLY A 92 -4.17 -10.81 -7.68
CA GLY A 92 -4.01 -10.82 -9.14
C GLY A 92 -3.54 -9.52 -9.78
N LEU A 93 -3.31 -8.46 -8.99
CA LEU A 93 -2.80 -7.18 -9.50
C LEU A 93 -1.37 -7.28 -10.04
N ALA A 94 -0.46 -7.93 -9.30
CA ALA A 94 0.96 -8.03 -9.64
C ALA A 94 1.25 -9.13 -10.68
N THR A 95 0.50 -9.16 -11.79
CA THR A 95 0.64 -10.17 -12.85
C THR A 95 0.86 -9.53 -14.22
N ALA A 96 1.64 -10.19 -15.08
CA ALA A 96 1.87 -9.70 -16.45
C ALA A 96 0.56 -9.55 -17.24
N GLN A 97 -0.42 -10.44 -17.00
CA GLN A 97 -1.73 -10.39 -17.64
C GLN A 97 -2.53 -9.16 -17.22
N GLN A 98 -2.47 -8.77 -15.95
CA GLN A 98 -3.15 -7.57 -15.46
C GLN A 98 -2.59 -6.31 -16.10
N HIS A 99 -1.29 -6.22 -16.37
CA HIS A 99 -0.65 -5.05 -16.98
C HIS A 99 -0.69 -5.04 -18.52
N ALA A 100 -1.05 -6.15 -19.17
CA ALA A 100 -1.02 -6.27 -20.63
C ALA A 100 -1.88 -5.22 -21.36
N PRO A 101 -3.11 -4.89 -20.91
CA PRO A 101 -3.92 -3.85 -21.55
C PRO A 101 -3.27 -2.46 -21.49
N LEU A 102 -2.66 -2.08 -20.37
CA LEU A 102 -1.92 -0.83 -20.25
C LEU A 102 -0.73 -0.78 -21.23
N ARG A 103 0.06 -1.85 -21.30
CA ARG A 103 1.19 -1.92 -22.25
C ARG A 103 0.71 -1.78 -23.69
N ALA A 104 -0.38 -2.46 -24.05
CA ALA A 104 -0.96 -2.34 -25.38
C ALA A 104 -1.45 -0.91 -25.68
N TRP A 105 -2.06 -0.24 -24.71
CA TRP A 105 -2.54 1.13 -24.86
C TRP A 105 -1.40 2.13 -25.13
N PHE A 106 -0.28 2.01 -24.40
CA PHE A 106 0.91 2.82 -24.62
C PHE A 106 1.59 2.49 -25.96
N ALA A 107 1.75 1.20 -26.28
CA ALA A 107 2.36 0.76 -27.53
C ALA A 107 1.59 1.24 -28.77
N ALA A 108 0.26 1.25 -28.72
CA ALA A 108 -0.59 1.80 -29.79
C ALA A 108 -0.36 3.30 -30.06
N ARG A 109 0.25 4.01 -29.11
CA ARG A 109 0.64 5.43 -29.20
C ARG A 109 2.14 5.63 -29.42
N GLN A 110 2.87 4.55 -29.72
CA GLN A 110 4.33 4.56 -29.84
C GLN A 110 5.04 5.04 -28.57
N ILE A 111 4.44 4.79 -27.40
CA ILE A 111 5.03 5.08 -26.10
C ILE A 111 5.52 3.75 -25.53
N GLU A 112 6.80 3.66 -25.21
CA GLU A 112 7.34 2.51 -24.48
C GLU A 112 7.02 2.65 -23.00
N ALA A 113 6.44 1.62 -22.39
CA ALA A 113 6.04 1.62 -20.98
C ALA A 113 6.74 0.50 -20.21
N HIS A 114 7.55 0.87 -19.22
CA HIS A 114 8.15 -0.04 -18.26
C HIS A 114 7.30 -0.06 -16.98
N ILE A 115 6.60 -1.17 -16.79
CA ILE A 115 5.79 -1.44 -15.60
C ILE A 115 6.49 -2.51 -14.78
N ASP A 116 6.69 -2.23 -13.49
CA ASP A 116 7.12 -3.19 -12.48
C ASP A 116 5.88 -3.72 -11.73
N PRO A 117 5.50 -5.00 -11.92
CA PRO A 117 4.34 -5.58 -11.26
C PRO A 117 4.40 -5.55 -9.73
N ALA A 118 5.60 -5.53 -9.13
CA ALA A 118 5.75 -5.49 -7.69
C ALA A 118 5.24 -4.19 -7.06
N LEU A 119 5.12 -3.10 -7.84
CA LEU A 119 4.70 -1.79 -7.33
C LEU A 119 3.19 -1.67 -7.06
N VAL A 120 2.40 -2.69 -7.43
CA VAL A 120 0.97 -2.81 -7.10
C VAL A 120 0.66 -4.03 -6.23
N ASP A 121 1.68 -4.70 -5.69
CA ASP A 121 1.50 -5.84 -4.79
C ASP A 121 0.97 -5.40 -3.42
N THR A 122 -0.31 -5.68 -3.17
CA THR A 122 -1.03 -5.38 -1.92
C THR A 122 -0.93 -6.51 -0.88
N SER A 123 -0.02 -7.49 -1.08
CA SER A 123 0.22 -8.54 -0.07
C SER A 123 1.04 -8.06 1.13
N GLY A 124 1.64 -6.87 1.03
CA GLY A 124 2.40 -6.22 2.09
C GLY A 124 1.52 -5.40 3.05
N PHE A 125 2.12 -4.34 3.61
CA PHE A 125 1.45 -3.41 4.54
C PHE A 125 1.48 -1.95 4.04
N PHE A 126 1.94 -1.71 2.81
CA PHE A 126 2.13 -0.35 2.28
C PHE A 126 0.81 0.34 1.93
N ASP A 127 -0.12 -0.40 1.37
CA ASP A 127 -1.51 0.00 1.14
C ASP A 127 -2.23 0.33 2.45
N ASP A 128 -2.22 -0.59 3.42
CA ASP A 128 -2.85 -0.37 4.73
C ASP A 128 -2.24 0.84 5.45
N ALA A 129 -0.91 0.96 5.46
CA ALA A 129 -0.22 2.10 6.06
C ALA A 129 -0.57 3.42 5.34
N ALA A 130 -0.71 3.41 4.01
CA ALA A 130 -1.11 4.58 3.25
C ALA A 130 -2.53 5.05 3.58
N LEU A 131 -3.48 4.11 3.66
CA LEU A 131 -4.86 4.40 4.09
C LEU A 131 -4.89 4.97 5.50
N LEU A 132 -4.10 4.41 6.42
CA LEU A 132 -3.99 4.86 7.79
C LEU A 132 -3.44 6.30 7.89
N LEU A 133 -2.38 6.61 7.12
CA LEU A 133 -1.82 7.97 7.05
C LEU A 133 -2.81 8.97 6.44
N ALA A 134 -3.55 8.56 5.39
CA ALA A 134 -4.52 9.42 4.73
C ALA A 134 -5.76 9.71 5.60
N GLY A 135 -6.19 8.76 6.42
CA GLY A 135 -7.42 8.85 7.23
C GLY A 135 -7.45 10.02 8.22
N ASN A 136 -6.30 10.51 8.66
CA ASN A 136 -6.18 11.77 9.42
C ASN A 136 -4.88 12.51 9.07
N HIS A 137 -4.66 12.76 7.79
CA HIS A 137 -3.44 13.39 7.30
C HIS A 137 -3.16 14.74 7.99
N ALA A 138 -4.18 15.54 8.28
CA ALA A 138 -4.00 16.82 8.97
C ALA A 138 -3.28 16.67 10.33
N LEU A 139 -3.55 15.58 11.07
CA LEU A 139 -2.86 15.28 12.32
C LEU A 139 -1.48 14.64 12.09
N PHE A 140 -1.33 13.83 11.04
CA PHE A 140 -0.15 12.99 10.83
C PHE A 140 0.92 13.62 9.94
N ALA A 141 0.62 14.72 9.24
CA ALA A 141 1.52 15.40 8.32
C ALA A 141 2.87 15.77 8.97
N GLU A 142 2.84 16.33 10.18
CA GLU A 142 4.08 16.71 10.88
C GLU A 142 4.97 15.49 11.16
N LEU A 143 4.37 14.35 11.55
CA LEU A 143 5.11 13.11 11.77
C LEU A 143 5.75 12.64 10.46
N ILE A 144 4.98 12.61 9.36
CA ILE A 144 5.46 12.18 8.05
C ILE A 144 6.65 13.05 7.62
N ASP A 145 6.54 14.37 7.75
CA ASP A 145 7.59 15.32 7.40
C ASP A 145 8.83 15.17 8.26
N ARG A 146 8.67 14.93 9.56
CA ARG A 146 9.81 14.72 10.46
C ARG A 146 10.52 13.39 10.18
N VAL A 147 9.78 12.33 9.83
CA VAL A 147 10.36 11.04 9.38
C VAL A 147 11.11 11.23 8.07
N ARG A 148 10.51 11.90 7.08
CA ARG A 148 11.14 12.22 5.80
C ARG A 148 12.41 13.06 5.99
N TYR A 149 12.34 14.09 6.83
CA TYR A 149 13.49 14.92 7.19
C TYR A 149 14.60 14.09 7.83
N ALA A 150 14.26 13.22 8.78
CA ALA A 150 15.22 12.35 9.44
C ALA A 150 15.91 11.41 8.43
N TYR A 151 15.18 10.81 7.48
CA TYR A 151 15.79 10.02 6.40
C TYR A 151 16.75 10.85 5.53
N ARG A 152 16.35 12.06 5.11
CA ARG A 152 17.21 12.96 4.32
C ARG A 152 18.49 13.36 5.04
N LYS A 153 18.44 13.49 6.37
CA LYS A 153 19.61 13.79 7.22
C LYS A 153 20.32 12.56 7.75
N SER A 154 19.94 11.36 7.30
CA SER A 154 20.49 10.09 7.78
C SER A 154 20.42 9.91 9.30
N HIS A 155 19.43 10.53 9.96
CA HIS A 155 19.12 10.28 11.35
C HIS A 155 18.48 8.89 11.50
N THR A 156 18.82 8.21 12.58
CA THR A 156 18.38 6.83 12.85
C THR A 156 17.13 6.76 13.73
N GLY A 157 16.71 7.87 14.31
CA GLY A 157 15.58 7.89 15.24
C GLY A 157 14.95 9.26 15.39
N LEU A 158 13.83 9.29 16.10
CA LEU A 158 12.99 10.46 16.28
C LEU A 158 12.27 10.39 17.64
N ASN A 159 12.11 11.53 18.30
CA ASN A 159 11.36 11.66 19.56
C ASN A 159 10.14 12.56 19.35
N LEU A 160 8.94 12.07 19.59
CA LEU A 160 7.69 12.83 19.55
C LEU A 160 7.28 13.18 20.98
N GLU A 161 7.25 14.46 21.31
CA GLU A 161 6.73 14.95 22.59
C GLU A 161 5.21 15.11 22.48
N LEU A 162 4.46 14.33 23.24
CA LEU A 162 2.99 14.33 23.18
C LEU A 162 2.35 15.11 24.33
N ALA A 163 3.16 15.66 25.24
CA ALA A 163 2.66 16.32 26.46
C ALA A 163 1.81 17.56 26.19
N GLN A 164 2.10 18.27 25.08
CA GLN A 164 1.41 19.51 24.70
C GLN A 164 0.23 19.28 23.74
N LEU A 165 0.01 18.04 23.31
CA LEU A 165 -1.07 17.72 22.38
C LEU A 165 -2.38 17.45 23.14
N PRO A 166 -3.54 17.73 22.52
CA PRO A 166 -4.82 17.24 23.02
C PRO A 166 -4.75 15.72 23.24
N GLN A 167 -5.42 15.22 24.30
CA GLN A 167 -5.36 13.81 24.66
C GLN A 167 -5.76 12.88 23.49
N LYS A 168 -6.79 13.27 22.72
CA LYS A 168 -7.26 12.54 21.54
C LYS A 168 -6.16 12.42 20.48
N ASP A 169 -5.45 13.51 20.22
CA ASP A 169 -4.41 13.59 19.20
C ASP A 169 -3.16 12.82 19.62
N ALA A 170 -2.75 12.95 20.89
CA ALA A 170 -1.68 12.16 21.47
C ALA A 170 -1.96 10.65 21.37
N GLN A 171 -3.21 10.23 21.65
CA GLN A 171 -3.63 8.84 21.51
C GLN A 171 -3.58 8.36 20.05
N ALA A 172 -4.11 9.15 19.11
CA ALA A 172 -4.10 8.82 17.69
C ALA A 172 -2.68 8.70 17.12
N ILE A 173 -1.76 9.61 17.47
CA ILE A 173 -0.35 9.54 17.06
C ILE A 173 0.34 8.32 17.67
N THR A 174 0.06 8.02 18.94
CA THR A 174 0.62 6.85 19.64
C THR A 174 0.17 5.55 18.96
N GLN A 175 -1.12 5.45 18.61
CA GLN A 175 -1.69 4.31 17.91
C GLN A 175 -1.11 4.15 16.51
N LEU A 176 -1.03 5.23 15.73
CA LEU A 176 -0.41 5.22 14.41
C LEU A 176 1.04 4.71 14.49
N CYS A 177 1.85 5.28 15.38
CA CYS A 177 3.25 4.90 15.53
C CYS A 177 3.41 3.41 15.90
N ARG A 178 2.51 2.90 16.75
CA ARG A 178 2.48 1.49 17.13
C ARG A 178 2.11 0.59 15.95
N GLN A 179 1.08 0.94 15.19
CA GLN A 179 0.66 0.17 14.00
C GLN A 179 1.76 0.14 12.94
N LEU A 180 2.38 1.29 12.65
CA LEU A 180 3.51 1.38 11.74
C LEU A 180 4.71 0.54 12.21
N TYR A 181 4.96 0.47 13.51
CA TYR A 181 5.96 -0.44 14.07
C TYR A 181 5.58 -1.92 13.91
N GLU A 182 4.33 -2.29 14.19
CA GLU A 182 3.81 -3.66 14.00
C GLU A 182 3.90 -4.11 12.53
N HIS A 183 3.81 -3.17 11.59
CA HIS A 183 4.00 -3.37 10.15
C HIS A 183 5.44 -3.12 9.66
N THR A 184 6.41 -3.02 10.57
CA THR A 184 7.86 -2.91 10.30
C THR A 184 8.33 -1.62 9.60
N PHE A 185 7.49 -0.59 9.54
CA PHE A 185 7.87 0.76 9.07
C PHE A 185 8.81 1.48 10.03
N PHE A 186 8.79 1.10 11.31
CA PHE A 186 9.78 1.51 12.31
C PHE A 186 10.52 0.27 12.83
N ALA A 187 11.83 0.43 13.06
CA ALA A 187 12.66 -0.64 13.60
C ALA A 187 12.46 -0.83 15.11
N ARG A 188 12.13 0.26 15.83
CA ARG A 188 11.78 0.21 17.26
C ARG A 188 10.76 1.29 17.60
N TYR A 189 9.94 0.97 18.59
CA TYR A 189 8.96 1.87 19.19
C TYR A 189 9.03 1.77 20.71
N HIS A 190 9.07 2.90 21.40
CA HIS A 190 9.00 2.96 22.86
C HIS A 190 8.22 4.18 23.32
N TYR A 191 7.23 4.00 24.20
CA TYR A 191 6.48 5.08 24.82
C TYR A 191 6.94 5.30 26.27
N GLN A 192 7.48 6.49 26.55
CA GLN A 192 7.92 6.91 27.86
C GLN A 192 6.77 7.62 28.58
N LYS A 193 6.05 6.88 29.45
CA LYS A 193 4.85 7.36 30.15
C LYS A 193 5.04 8.67 30.95
N PRO A 194 6.11 8.85 31.76
CA PRO A 194 6.24 10.03 32.61
C PRO A 194 6.32 11.34 31.82
N GLU A 195 7.08 11.34 30.73
CA GLU A 195 7.32 12.53 29.89
C GLU A 195 6.36 12.58 28.68
N LYS A 196 5.53 11.55 28.49
CA LYS A 196 4.67 11.37 27.31
C LYS A 196 5.44 11.51 26.00
N ILE A 197 6.57 10.80 25.88
CA ILE A 197 7.42 10.83 24.68
C ILE A 197 7.33 9.50 23.95
N VAL A 198 7.05 9.53 22.64
CA VAL A 198 7.23 8.38 21.74
C VAL A 198 8.63 8.45 21.13
N ARG A 199 9.44 7.43 21.37
CA ARG A 199 10.78 7.26 20.79
C ARG A 199 10.72 6.22 19.67
N LEU A 200 11.13 6.63 18.48
CA LEU A 200 11.14 5.80 17.28
C LEU A 200 12.58 5.56 16.82
N THR A 201 12.88 4.34 16.40
CA THR A 201 14.03 4.05 15.54
C THR A 201 13.51 3.81 14.13
N LEU A 202 14.05 4.54 13.16
CA LEU A 202 13.61 4.48 11.78
C LEU A 202 14.11 3.21 11.08
N GLN A 203 13.32 2.72 10.12
CA GLN A 203 13.67 1.55 9.31
C GLN A 203 14.57 1.96 8.14
N SER A 204 15.71 1.30 7.96
CA SER A 204 16.67 1.66 6.90
C SER A 204 16.33 1.08 5.53
N ALA A 205 15.37 0.15 5.44
CA ALA A 205 14.97 -0.47 4.19
C ALA A 205 14.58 0.58 3.12
N PRO A 206 15.15 0.52 1.90
CA PRO A 206 14.89 1.51 0.86
C PRO A 206 13.40 1.72 0.54
N ALA A 207 12.62 0.63 0.48
CA ALA A 207 11.18 0.70 0.20
C ALA A 207 10.41 1.51 1.27
N VAL A 208 10.77 1.38 2.55
CA VAL A 208 10.16 2.16 3.64
C VAL A 208 10.56 3.63 3.56
N ARG A 209 11.80 3.92 3.19
CA ARG A 209 12.23 5.31 2.94
C ARG A 209 11.42 5.95 1.81
N GLN A 210 11.33 5.26 0.68
CA GLN A 210 10.58 5.73 -0.49
C GLN A 210 9.09 5.91 -0.19
N PHE A 211 8.51 5.04 0.65
CA PHE A 211 7.14 5.19 1.13
C PHE A 211 6.93 6.54 1.84
N PHE A 212 7.76 6.89 2.82
CA PHE A 212 7.64 8.18 3.52
C PHE A 212 8.07 9.38 2.64
N ASP A 213 8.89 9.16 1.63
CA ASP A 213 9.33 10.21 0.69
C ASP A 213 8.28 10.59 -0.37
N GLY A 214 7.11 9.93 -0.37
CA GLY A 214 6.00 10.26 -1.26
C GLY A 214 5.19 9.04 -1.68
N GLY A 215 5.79 7.84 -1.64
CA GLY A 215 5.13 6.62 -2.06
C GLY A 215 3.85 6.29 -1.29
N TRP A 216 3.69 6.76 -0.06
CA TRP A 216 2.44 6.61 0.70
C TRP A 216 1.24 7.25 -0.02
N LEU A 217 1.44 8.39 -0.69
CA LEU A 217 0.38 9.09 -1.39
C LEU A 217 -0.01 8.35 -2.68
N GLU A 218 0.97 7.75 -3.35
CA GLU A 218 0.74 6.92 -4.53
C GLU A 218 -0.01 5.63 -4.17
N TRP A 219 0.36 4.97 -3.06
CA TRP A 219 -0.37 3.82 -2.53
C TRP A 219 -1.81 4.19 -2.17
N TYR A 220 -2.00 5.32 -1.48
CA TYR A 220 -3.34 5.83 -1.19
C TYR A 220 -4.15 6.08 -2.47
N ALA A 221 -3.58 6.74 -3.47
CA ALA A 221 -4.25 7.03 -4.73
C ALA A 221 -4.63 5.74 -5.50
N LEU A 222 -3.75 4.73 -5.48
CA LEU A 222 -4.06 3.40 -6.03
C LEU A 222 -5.24 2.75 -5.28
N MET A 223 -5.26 2.79 -3.95
CA MET A 223 -6.36 2.22 -3.16
C MET A 223 -7.68 2.96 -3.38
N ALA A 224 -7.65 4.29 -3.44
CA ALA A 224 -8.81 5.10 -3.77
C ALA A 224 -9.37 4.74 -5.15
N MET A 225 -8.49 4.53 -6.14
CA MET A 225 -8.85 4.09 -7.49
C MET A 225 -9.47 2.68 -7.50
N LEU A 226 -8.81 1.71 -6.88
CA LEU A 226 -9.31 0.33 -6.83
C LEU A 226 -10.66 0.22 -6.12
N ALA A 227 -10.88 0.98 -5.06
CA ALA A 227 -12.16 1.02 -4.35
C ALA A 227 -13.33 1.45 -5.26
N GLN A 228 -13.10 2.37 -6.21
CA GLN A 228 -14.14 2.76 -7.18
C GLN A 228 -14.34 1.71 -8.29
N LEU A 229 -13.30 0.93 -8.60
CA LEU A 229 -13.33 -0.08 -9.65
C LEU A 229 -13.89 -1.43 -9.19
N GLN A 230 -13.91 -1.73 -7.88
CA GLN A 230 -14.48 -2.96 -7.33
C GLN A 230 -15.97 -3.16 -7.66
N GLY A 231 -16.71 -2.09 -7.99
CA GLY A 231 -18.10 -2.15 -8.46
C GLY A 231 -18.28 -2.34 -9.97
N HIS A 232 -17.19 -2.34 -10.76
CA HIS A 232 -17.26 -2.42 -12.22
C HIS A 232 -16.90 -3.84 -12.69
N ALA A 233 -17.83 -4.52 -13.35
CA ALA A 233 -17.70 -5.91 -13.80
C ALA A 233 -16.65 -6.15 -14.93
N GLY A 234 -15.84 -5.14 -15.25
CA GLY A 234 -14.81 -5.20 -16.28
C GLY A 234 -13.41 -5.22 -15.67
N GLY A 235 -12.58 -6.16 -16.12
CA GLY A 235 -11.18 -6.23 -15.72
C GLY A 235 -10.48 -4.89 -15.93
N THR A 236 -9.87 -4.36 -14.87
CA THR A 236 -9.11 -3.11 -14.93
C THR A 236 -7.62 -3.41 -14.89
N SER A 237 -6.88 -2.82 -15.82
CA SER A 237 -5.41 -2.82 -15.79
C SER A 237 -4.94 -1.59 -15.01
N CYS A 238 -4.02 -1.76 -14.07
CA CYS A 238 -3.49 -0.65 -13.28
C CYS A 238 -2.00 -0.86 -12.99
N ALA A 239 -1.30 0.23 -12.71
CA ALA A 239 0.12 0.22 -12.40
C ALA A 239 0.48 1.46 -11.57
N ARG A 240 1.61 1.39 -10.88
CA ARG A 240 2.22 2.49 -10.13
C ARG A 240 3.66 2.67 -10.58
N GLY A 241 4.19 3.89 -10.57
CA GLY A 241 5.56 4.20 -10.99
C GLY A 241 5.87 3.79 -12.43
N VAL A 242 4.94 4.05 -13.36
CA VAL A 242 5.08 3.64 -14.76
C VAL A 242 6.06 4.55 -15.45
N LYS A 243 7.21 4.03 -15.88
CA LYS A 243 8.17 4.78 -16.69
C LYS A 243 7.74 4.74 -18.15
N VAL A 244 7.49 5.90 -18.74
CA VAL A 244 7.09 6.05 -20.13
C VAL A 244 8.18 6.78 -20.92
N VAL A 245 8.60 6.18 -22.03
CA VAL A 245 9.56 6.75 -22.98
C VAL A 245 8.82 7.06 -24.27
N PHE A 246 8.85 8.34 -24.66
CA PHE A 246 8.19 8.82 -25.87
C PHE A 246 9.10 8.65 -27.11
N PRO A 247 8.56 8.77 -28.34
CA PRO A 247 9.36 8.67 -29.57
C PRO A 247 10.54 9.64 -29.68
N ASN A 248 10.50 10.75 -28.95
CA ASN A 248 11.57 11.74 -28.88
C ASN A 248 12.56 11.48 -27.73
N GLU A 249 12.54 10.29 -27.15
CA GLU A 249 13.39 9.83 -26.04
C GLU A 249 13.12 10.51 -24.68
N ASP A 250 12.13 11.41 -24.60
CA ASP A 250 11.73 11.97 -23.32
C ASP A 250 11.22 10.87 -22.38
N LEU A 251 11.82 10.81 -21.21
CA LEU A 251 11.43 9.92 -20.12
C LEU A 251 10.56 10.67 -19.12
N HIS A 252 9.39 10.11 -18.83
CA HIS A 252 8.52 10.53 -17.74
C HIS A 252 8.17 9.33 -16.86
N GLU A 253 7.84 9.60 -15.60
CA GLU A 253 7.26 8.62 -14.68
C GLU A 253 5.83 9.06 -14.37
N LEU A 254 4.90 8.10 -14.41
CA LEU A 254 3.49 8.29 -14.05
C LEU A 254 3.24 7.59 -12.72
N ASP A 255 2.82 8.36 -11.72
CA ASP A 255 2.73 7.88 -10.34
C ASP A 255 1.71 6.74 -10.20
N VAL A 256 0.45 6.95 -10.62
CA VAL A 256 -0.58 5.89 -10.68
C VAL A 256 -1.32 5.94 -12.02
N VAL A 257 -1.51 4.79 -12.66
CA VAL A 257 -2.27 4.66 -13.90
C VAL A 257 -3.29 3.55 -13.78
N ALA A 258 -4.53 3.80 -14.19
CA ALA A 258 -5.57 2.77 -14.33
C ALA A 258 -6.22 2.87 -15.70
N LEU A 259 -6.49 1.74 -16.34
CA LEU A 259 -7.19 1.60 -17.61
C LEU A 259 -8.46 0.79 -17.37
N PRO A 260 -9.60 1.46 -17.09
CA PRO A 260 -10.89 0.81 -17.01
C PRO A 260 -11.27 0.22 -18.38
N ALA A 261 -12.01 -0.89 -18.37
CA ALA A 261 -12.46 -1.53 -19.60
C ALA A 261 -13.28 -0.56 -20.48
N GLY A 262 -12.97 -0.51 -21.77
CA GLY A 262 -13.69 0.32 -22.75
C GLY A 262 -13.46 1.83 -22.62
N GLN A 263 -12.60 2.29 -21.70
CA GLN A 263 -12.36 3.71 -21.45
C GLN A 263 -10.89 4.11 -21.65
N PRO A 264 -10.59 5.41 -21.88
CA PRO A 264 -9.23 5.91 -21.80
C PRO A 264 -8.67 5.81 -20.38
N PRO A 265 -7.34 5.69 -20.22
CA PRO A 265 -6.74 5.54 -18.90
C PRO A 265 -6.89 6.82 -18.07
N ILE A 266 -6.85 6.62 -16.76
CA ILE A 266 -6.81 7.65 -15.74
C ILE A 266 -5.39 7.66 -15.19
N VAL A 267 -4.77 8.83 -15.19
CA VAL A 267 -3.45 9.08 -14.60
C VAL A 267 -3.64 9.95 -13.36
N ILE A 268 -3.06 9.54 -12.24
CA ILE A 268 -2.98 10.34 -11.02
C ILE A 268 -1.50 10.59 -10.74
N GLU A 269 -1.13 11.86 -10.71
CA GLU A 269 0.18 12.36 -10.29
C GLU A 269 0.09 12.82 -8.83
N CYS A 270 0.85 12.18 -7.96
CA CYS A 270 0.87 12.41 -6.53
C CYS A 270 1.95 13.44 -6.19
N LYS A 271 1.58 14.56 -5.56
CA LYS A 271 2.53 15.61 -5.18
C LYS A 271 2.40 15.92 -3.69
N GLY A 272 3.48 15.65 -2.96
CA GLY A 272 3.68 16.18 -1.61
C GLY A 272 4.47 17.48 -1.67
N GLY A 273 3.97 18.52 -1.01
CA GLY A 273 4.58 19.87 -1.02
C GLY A 273 4.31 20.68 -2.28
N GLU A 274 5.15 21.68 -2.55
CA GLU A 274 4.87 22.67 -3.58
C GLU A 274 5.16 22.18 -5.01
N PHE A 275 4.14 22.24 -5.86
CA PHE A 275 4.18 21.68 -7.22
C PHE A 275 3.83 22.68 -8.33
N ARG A 276 3.45 23.94 -8.03
CA ARG A 276 2.89 24.85 -9.05
C ARG A 276 3.86 25.14 -10.20
N ARG A 277 5.16 25.17 -9.92
CA ARG A 277 6.20 25.34 -10.95
C ARG A 277 6.21 24.23 -12.01
N ASP A 278 5.67 23.05 -11.66
CA ASP A 278 5.66 21.86 -12.51
C ASP A 278 4.32 21.70 -13.26
N ILE A 279 3.35 22.60 -13.08
CA ILE A 279 2.03 22.52 -13.75
C ILE A 279 2.17 22.46 -15.28
N ASP A 280 3.04 23.29 -15.86
CA ASP A 280 3.27 23.30 -17.31
C ASP A 280 3.85 21.98 -17.82
N LYS A 281 4.67 21.30 -17.00
CA LYS A 281 5.17 19.95 -17.32
C LYS A 281 4.01 18.96 -17.41
N TYR A 282 3.09 18.97 -16.45
CA TYR A 282 1.94 18.06 -16.46
C TYR A 282 0.94 18.38 -17.57
N LEU A 283 0.73 19.65 -17.90
CA LEU A 283 -0.07 20.07 -19.06
C LEU A 283 0.49 19.50 -20.36
N ARG A 284 1.81 19.59 -20.56
CA ARG A 284 2.47 18.98 -21.73
C ARG A 284 2.34 17.46 -21.72
N LEU A 285 2.55 16.82 -20.57
CA LEU A 285 2.47 15.37 -20.44
C LEU A 285 1.06 14.84 -20.75
N ARG A 286 0.01 15.45 -20.18
CA ARG A 286 -1.39 15.10 -20.50
C ARG A 286 -1.67 15.21 -22.00
N LYS A 287 -1.26 16.32 -22.64
CA LYS A 287 -1.46 16.54 -24.08
C LYS A 287 -0.74 15.47 -24.91
N ARG A 288 0.49 15.11 -24.56
CA ARG A 288 1.26 14.05 -25.22
C ARG A 288 0.64 12.66 -25.07
N LEU A 289 0.04 12.38 -23.92
CA LEU A 289 -0.71 11.14 -23.67
C LEU A 289 -2.07 11.12 -24.39
N GLY A 290 -2.55 12.27 -24.88
CA GLY A 290 -3.85 12.40 -25.52
C GLY A 290 -5.01 12.18 -24.56
N LEU A 291 -4.87 12.60 -23.30
CA LEU A 291 -5.89 12.42 -22.26
C LEU A 291 -6.73 13.68 -22.06
N GLU A 292 -8.01 13.49 -21.74
CA GLU A 292 -8.90 14.56 -21.28
C GLU A 292 -8.48 15.06 -19.90
N ARG A 293 -8.83 16.30 -19.56
CA ARG A 293 -8.40 16.92 -18.29
C ARG A 293 -8.94 16.18 -17.07
N GLU A 294 -10.12 15.58 -17.16
CA GLU A 294 -10.75 14.80 -16.09
C GLU A 294 -9.96 13.51 -15.78
N ARG A 295 -9.20 13.01 -16.77
CA ARG A 295 -8.42 11.76 -16.70
C ARG A 295 -6.96 11.96 -16.33
N PHE A 296 -6.50 13.20 -16.15
CA PHE A 296 -5.16 13.50 -15.65
C PHE A 296 -5.28 14.35 -14.39
N VAL A 297 -5.10 13.71 -13.25
CA VAL A 297 -5.38 14.26 -11.93
C VAL A 297 -4.07 14.52 -11.19
N ILE A 298 -3.87 15.74 -10.70
CA ILE A 298 -2.84 16.05 -9.70
C ILE A 298 -3.48 15.87 -8.32
N CYS A 299 -3.01 14.88 -7.55
CA CYS A 299 -3.44 14.64 -6.19
C CYS A 299 -2.41 15.21 -5.20
N SER A 300 -2.82 16.16 -4.35
CA SER A 300 -1.97 16.73 -3.31
C SER A 300 -2.73 16.87 -1.99
N PRO A 301 -2.22 16.32 -0.87
CA PRO A 301 -2.88 16.39 0.42
C PRO A 301 -2.87 17.80 1.04
N GLU A 302 -2.04 18.72 0.53
CA GLU A 302 -1.92 20.09 1.02
C GLU A 302 -2.94 21.05 0.41
N LEU A 303 -3.71 20.62 -0.60
CA LEU A 303 -4.75 21.44 -1.21
C LEU A 303 -6.03 21.46 -0.37
N THR A 304 -6.57 22.65 -0.14
CA THR A 304 -7.98 22.78 0.26
C THR A 304 -8.91 22.49 -0.91
N ASP A 305 -10.19 22.25 -0.62
CA ASP A 305 -11.20 22.01 -1.65
C ASP A 305 -11.32 23.23 -2.60
N GLU A 306 -11.26 24.44 -2.07
CA GLU A 306 -11.30 25.67 -2.87
C GLU A 306 -10.07 25.81 -3.76
N GLN A 307 -8.88 25.47 -3.25
CA GLN A 307 -7.65 25.50 -4.03
C GLN A 307 -7.68 24.46 -5.15
N ALA A 308 -8.11 23.23 -4.86
CA ALA A 308 -8.24 22.17 -5.86
C ALA A 308 -9.26 22.55 -6.94
N ALA A 309 -10.42 23.09 -6.56
CA ALA A 309 -11.44 23.57 -7.50
C ALA A 309 -10.93 24.74 -8.35
N GLY A 310 -10.28 25.73 -7.73
CA GLY A 310 -9.72 26.90 -8.42
C GLY A 310 -8.63 26.52 -9.43
N LEU A 311 -7.70 25.63 -9.06
CA LEU A 311 -6.68 25.13 -9.97
C LEU A 311 -7.29 24.33 -11.13
N SER A 312 -8.31 23.52 -10.87
CA SER A 312 -9.02 22.74 -11.90
C SER A 312 -9.83 23.60 -12.87
N ALA A 313 -10.27 24.79 -12.44
CA ALA A 313 -10.93 25.76 -13.30
C ALA A 313 -9.93 26.58 -14.12
N MET A 314 -8.76 26.85 -13.55
CA MET A 314 -7.72 27.69 -14.17
C MET A 314 -6.88 26.94 -15.20
N TYR A 315 -6.60 25.66 -14.96
CA TYR A 315 -5.75 24.85 -15.83
C TYR A 315 -6.52 23.71 -16.48
N ASP A 316 -6.05 23.30 -17.65
CA ASP A 316 -6.58 22.14 -18.38
C ASP A 316 -6.04 20.81 -17.78
N LEU A 317 -6.21 20.66 -16.46
CA LEU A 317 -5.87 19.52 -15.60
C LEU A 317 -6.93 19.42 -14.49
N SER A 318 -7.08 18.24 -13.89
CA SER A 318 -7.86 18.08 -12.67
C SER A 318 -6.95 18.11 -11.44
N PHE A 319 -7.39 18.75 -10.36
CA PHE A 319 -6.69 18.77 -9.08
C PHE A 319 -7.62 18.21 -8.01
N ALA A 320 -7.06 17.39 -7.13
CA ALA A 320 -7.78 16.79 -6.02
C ALA A 320 -6.88 16.73 -4.77
N ASN A 321 -7.52 16.67 -3.62
CA ASN A 321 -6.91 16.30 -2.34
C ASN A 321 -7.39 14.92 -1.91
N LEU A 322 -7.03 14.50 -0.69
CA LEU A 322 -7.41 13.19 -0.14
C LEU A 322 -8.94 13.04 0.02
N GLN A 323 -9.70 14.11 0.16
CA GLN A 323 -11.16 14.03 0.33
C GLN A 323 -11.89 14.02 -1.02
N THR A 324 -11.37 14.78 -1.98
CA THR A 324 -12.01 15.00 -3.28
C THR A 324 -11.59 14.01 -4.36
N LEU A 325 -10.51 13.25 -4.16
CA LEU A 325 -10.04 12.25 -5.13
C LEU A 325 -11.07 11.16 -5.39
N ALA A 326 -11.57 10.48 -4.37
CA ALA A 326 -12.52 9.38 -4.55
C ALA A 326 -13.84 9.83 -5.23
N PRO A 327 -14.49 10.95 -4.81
CA PRO A 327 -15.66 11.49 -5.51
C PRO A 327 -15.38 11.90 -6.96
N HIS A 328 -14.17 12.38 -7.29
CA HIS A 328 -13.78 12.66 -8.67
C HIS A 328 -13.73 11.39 -9.51
N LEU A 329 -13.05 10.35 -9.01
CA LEU A 329 -12.93 9.05 -9.67
C LEU A 329 -14.29 8.37 -9.87
N GLN A 330 -15.16 8.42 -8.86
CA GLN A 330 -16.50 7.88 -8.93
C GLN A 330 -17.32 8.53 -10.07
N ARG A 331 -17.31 9.86 -10.16
CA ARG A 331 -18.00 10.59 -11.24
C ARG A 331 -17.45 10.26 -12.61
N LEU A 332 -16.13 10.16 -12.73
CA LEU A 332 -15.44 9.85 -13.98
C LEU A 332 -15.74 8.44 -14.50
N LEU A 333 -15.89 7.47 -13.59
CA LEU A 333 -16.20 6.08 -13.95
C LEU A 333 -17.70 5.88 -14.24
N ALA A 334 -18.58 6.66 -13.60
CA ALA A 334 -20.03 6.59 -13.81
C ALA A 334 -20.50 7.11 -15.18
N THR A 335 -19.71 7.93 -15.87
CA THR A 335 -20.05 8.50 -17.19
C THR A 335 -19.68 7.58 -18.36
N ALA A 336 -19.23 6.35 -18.10
CA ALA A 336 -18.85 5.40 -19.13
C ALA A 336 -20.10 4.77 -19.79
N PRO A 337 -20.18 4.74 -21.13
CA PRO A 337 -21.26 4.03 -21.81
C PRO A 337 -21.15 2.52 -21.54
N ALA A 338 -22.31 1.89 -21.34
CA ALA A 338 -22.47 0.45 -21.14
C ALA A 338 -22.10 -0.37 -22.39
#